data_AF-A0A966UJT6-F1
#
_entry.id   AF-A0A966UJT6-F1
#
_cell.length_a   1.000
_cell.length_b   1.000
_cell.length_c   1.000
_cell.angle_alpha   90.00
_cell.angle_beta   90.00
_cell.angle_gamma   90.00
#
_symmetry.space_group_name_H-M   'P 1'
#
loop_
_entity.id
_entity.type
_entity.pdbx_description
1 polymer ?
#
loop_
_entity_poly.entity_id
_entity_poly.type
_entity_poly.pdbx_seq_one_letter_code
_entity_poly.pdbx_strand_id
1 'polypeptide(L)'
;MSDPTRNGGSMSERSSTPHSPVGVSTNTGIEHAGNVAHEIVVVRWSDPLVQRVGHDALGTYVEIFWLGILGPTATWLLRRLAVVAVAHPDGHRLDVRDTATALGLGGDAGRAAAFNRALQRLVMFGLARHVDGAIAIRTVVPPLSMRHLSRLPERLQSAHALWNDDDEHAGLAMAFGFDADAGVSVVAS
;
A
#
# COMPACT_ATOMS: atom_id res chain seq x y z
N MET A 1 -14.42 64.34 69.71
CA MET A 1 -13.96 63.05 70.28
C MET A 1 -13.40 62.25 69.12
N SER A 2 -12.13 62.49 68.77
CA SER A 2 -10.93 61.82 69.31
C SER A 2 -10.66 60.51 68.56
N ASP A 3 -9.81 60.58 67.54
CA ASP A 3 -8.84 59.54 67.16
C ASP A 3 -7.88 59.36 68.37
N PRO A 4 -7.38 58.17 68.77
CA PRO A 4 -6.36 57.44 68.00
C PRO A 4 -6.29 55.91 68.22
N THR A 5 -5.59 55.18 67.35
CA THR A 5 -4.34 54.44 67.68
C THR A 5 -4.07 53.23 66.79
N ARG A 6 -2.90 53.34 66.18
CA ARG A 6 -2.08 52.33 65.52
C ARG A 6 -1.37 51.47 66.57
N ASN A 7 -1.39 50.14 66.41
CA ASN A 7 -0.40 49.20 66.95
C ASN A 7 -0.56 47.88 66.15
N GLY A 8 0.43 47.21 65.57
CA GLY A 8 1.86 47.12 65.88
C GLY A 8 2.17 45.68 66.36
N GLY A 9 2.97 44.93 65.59
CA GLY A 9 3.51 43.60 65.95
C GLY A 9 2.89 42.45 65.16
N SER A 10 3.49 41.86 64.11
CA SER A 10 4.81 41.22 63.90
C SER A 10 4.79 39.70 64.15
N MET A 11 5.18 38.98 63.07
CA MET A 11 5.89 37.69 63.05
C MET A 11 5.18 36.46 63.64
N SER A 12 4.63 35.60 62.77
CA SER A 12 5.33 34.40 62.26
C SER A 12 4.35 33.43 61.57
N GLU A 13 4.91 32.54 60.77
CA GLU A 13 4.30 31.37 60.09
C GLU A 13 3.80 31.64 58.67
N ARG A 14 4.67 31.52 57.66
CA ARG A 14 5.27 30.30 57.04
C ARG A 14 4.32 29.69 55.98
N SER A 15 4.92 29.48 54.80
CA SER A 15 4.46 28.63 53.69
C SER A 15 3.36 29.25 52.80
N SER A 16 3.50 29.44 51.48
CA SER A 16 4.42 28.89 50.49
C SER A 16 4.55 29.86 49.31
N THR A 17 5.78 30.07 48.85
CA THR A 17 6.10 30.70 47.57
C THR A 17 5.75 29.75 46.41
N PRO A 18 5.19 30.24 45.28
CA PRO A 18 5.12 29.44 44.07
C PRO A 18 6.49 29.47 43.38
N HIS A 19 7.17 28.33 43.42
CA HIS A 19 8.41 28.11 42.70
C HIS A 19 8.08 27.91 41.21
N SER A 20 8.48 28.83 40.34
CA SER A 20 8.92 28.47 38.98
C SER A 20 10.39 28.09 39.09
N PRO A 21 10.82 26.98 38.45
CA PRO A 21 11.53 27.16 37.19
C PRO A 21 11.30 26.04 36.15
N VAL A 22 11.50 26.43 34.88
CA VAL A 22 12.00 25.61 33.74
C VAL A 22 11.07 24.51 33.20
N GLY A 23 10.29 24.91 32.20
CA GLY A 23 10.33 24.34 30.85
C GLY A 23 10.11 22.84 30.67
N VAL A 24 8.85 22.42 30.52
CA VAL A 24 8.48 21.39 29.55
C VAL A 24 7.43 22.01 28.63
N SER A 25 7.92 22.53 27.51
CA SER A 25 7.10 22.74 26.32
C SER A 25 7.01 21.40 25.60
N THR A 26 5.82 20.81 25.54
CA THR A 26 5.46 19.95 24.40
C THR A 26 4.05 20.32 23.95
N ASN A 27 4.05 21.35 23.11
CA ASN A 27 3.04 21.77 22.14
C ASN A 27 1.76 20.92 22.01
N THR A 28 0.65 21.55 22.38
CA THR A 28 -0.43 22.01 21.47
C THR A 28 -0.43 21.47 20.04
N GLY A 29 -1.58 20.88 19.66
CA GLY A 29 -2.22 21.01 18.35
C GLY A 29 -1.34 20.97 17.11
N ILE A 30 -1.36 19.83 16.41
CA ILE A 30 -1.13 19.84 14.96
C ILE A 30 -2.51 19.83 14.29
N GLU A 31 -3.12 21.00 14.24
CA GLU A 31 -4.04 21.31 13.15
C GLU A 31 -3.26 21.15 11.85
N HIS A 32 -3.51 20.06 11.11
CA HIS A 32 -3.01 19.89 9.75
C HIS A 32 -3.79 20.84 8.82
N ALA A 33 -3.55 22.14 8.98
CA ALA A 33 -3.99 23.16 8.05
C ALA A 33 -3.32 22.89 6.68
N GLY A 34 -4.08 22.26 5.78
CA GLY A 34 -3.69 22.05 4.38
C GLY A 34 -3.84 20.63 3.81
N ASN A 35 -4.40 19.66 4.55
CA ASN A 35 -4.54 18.29 4.02
C ASN A 35 -5.78 18.15 3.14
N VAL A 36 -5.65 18.36 1.83
CA VAL A 36 -6.61 17.83 0.87
C VAL A 36 -6.59 16.32 1.06
N ALA A 37 -7.72 15.71 1.44
CA ALA A 37 -7.81 14.31 1.83
C ALA A 37 -6.97 13.40 0.88
N HIS A 38 -5.82 12.95 1.38
CA HIS A 38 -4.91 12.05 0.67
C HIS A 38 -5.28 10.59 0.93
N GLU A 39 -6.56 10.32 1.14
CA GLU A 39 -7.08 8.99 1.43
C GLU A 39 -7.81 8.43 0.22
N ILE A 40 -7.70 7.12 0.02
CA ILE A 40 -8.52 6.37 -0.91
C ILE A 40 -9.29 5.30 -0.16
N VAL A 41 -10.50 5.00 -0.62
CA VAL A 41 -11.23 3.81 -0.16
C VAL A 41 -10.96 2.69 -1.15
N VAL A 42 -10.52 1.54 -0.65
CA VAL A 42 -10.24 0.35 -1.44
C VAL A 42 -11.33 -0.68 -1.17
N VAL A 43 -11.97 -1.18 -2.22
CA VAL A 43 -13.00 -2.24 -2.14
C VAL A 43 -12.61 -3.42 -3.01
N ARG A 44 -13.19 -4.58 -2.74
CA ARG A 44 -13.00 -5.76 -3.59
C ARG A 44 -13.79 -5.64 -4.88
N TRP A 45 -13.13 -5.87 -6.01
CA TRP A 45 -13.82 -6.10 -7.27
C TRP A 45 -14.11 -7.60 -7.45
N SER A 46 -15.39 -7.96 -7.44
CA SER A 46 -15.85 -9.28 -7.90
C SER A 46 -16.12 -9.30 -9.40
N ASP A 47 -15.46 -10.21 -10.11
CA ASP A 47 -15.66 -10.46 -11.54
C ASP A 47 -15.68 -11.98 -11.77
N PRO A 48 -16.87 -12.59 -11.86
CA PRO A 48 -17.01 -14.04 -11.98
C PRO A 48 -16.34 -14.63 -13.22
N LEU A 49 -16.17 -13.86 -14.31
CA LEU A 49 -15.53 -14.37 -15.52
C LEU A 49 -14.03 -14.52 -15.30
N VAL A 50 -13.38 -13.47 -14.77
CA VAL A 50 -11.94 -13.50 -14.46
C VAL A 50 -11.64 -14.47 -13.32
N GLN A 51 -12.53 -14.62 -12.34
CA GLN A 51 -12.35 -15.56 -11.23
C GLN A 51 -12.27 -17.04 -11.67
N ARG A 52 -12.80 -17.40 -12.85
CA ARG A 52 -12.74 -18.78 -13.35
C ARG A 52 -11.43 -19.14 -14.04
N VAL A 53 -10.73 -18.16 -14.60
CA VAL A 53 -9.58 -18.40 -15.50
C VAL A 53 -8.34 -17.61 -15.10
N GLY A 54 -8.45 -16.75 -14.10
CA GLY A 54 -7.37 -15.88 -13.66
C GLY A 54 -6.50 -16.48 -12.56
N HIS A 55 -5.51 -15.71 -12.17
CA HIS A 55 -4.50 -16.07 -11.19
C HIS A 55 -4.61 -15.17 -9.97
N ASP A 56 -4.20 -15.66 -8.81
CA ASP A 56 -4.13 -14.83 -7.59
C ASP A 56 -3.23 -13.60 -7.84
N ALA A 57 -3.70 -12.41 -7.45
CA ALA A 57 -2.91 -11.17 -7.46
C ALA A 57 -1.60 -11.29 -6.67
N LEU A 58 -1.56 -12.18 -5.68
CA LEU A 58 -0.39 -12.49 -4.87
C LEU A 58 0.42 -13.68 -5.41
N GLY A 59 -0.08 -14.37 -6.44
CA GLY A 59 0.55 -15.57 -6.98
C GLY A 59 1.76 -15.31 -7.87
N THR A 60 2.52 -16.38 -8.10
CA THR A 60 3.76 -16.41 -8.89
C THR A 60 3.54 -15.96 -10.33
N TYR A 61 2.39 -16.31 -10.93
CA TYR A 61 2.01 -15.89 -12.28
C TYR A 61 2.09 -14.36 -12.46
N VAL A 62 1.57 -13.61 -11.50
CA VAL A 62 1.55 -12.13 -11.56
C VAL A 62 2.96 -11.56 -11.42
N GLU A 63 3.78 -12.17 -10.57
CA GLU A 63 5.18 -11.77 -10.40
C GLU A 63 6.02 -11.99 -11.66
N ILE A 64 5.82 -13.11 -12.35
CA ILE A 64 6.62 -13.46 -13.52
C ILE A 64 6.15 -12.72 -14.78
N PHE A 65 4.86 -12.78 -15.07
CA PHE A 65 4.35 -12.34 -16.37
C PHE A 65 3.85 -10.89 -16.35
N TRP A 66 3.14 -10.49 -15.29
CA TRP A 66 2.59 -9.14 -15.22
C TRP A 66 3.63 -8.09 -14.82
N LEU A 67 4.70 -8.44 -14.12
CA LEU A 67 5.71 -7.48 -13.66
C LEU A 67 6.37 -6.69 -14.79
N GLY A 68 6.74 -7.34 -15.90
CA GLY A 68 7.30 -6.66 -17.08
C GLY A 68 6.30 -5.71 -17.77
N ILE A 69 5.00 -5.99 -17.62
CA ILE A 69 3.91 -5.23 -18.25
C ILE A 69 3.48 -4.06 -17.36
N LEU A 70 3.27 -4.30 -16.07
CA LEU A 70 2.86 -3.28 -15.10
C LEU A 70 4.03 -2.46 -14.56
N GLY A 71 5.24 -3.00 -14.56
CA GLY A 71 6.37 -2.45 -13.85
C GLY A 71 6.34 -2.78 -12.34
N PRO A 72 7.49 -2.68 -11.65
CA PRO A 72 7.63 -3.16 -10.28
C PRO A 72 6.67 -2.46 -9.30
N THR A 73 6.59 -1.13 -9.33
CA THR A 73 5.77 -0.37 -8.39
C THR A 73 4.28 -0.69 -8.50
N ALA A 74 3.73 -0.77 -9.71
CA ALA A 74 2.31 -1.09 -9.89
C ALA A 74 2.00 -2.53 -9.47
N THR A 75 2.90 -3.47 -9.74
CA THR A 75 2.77 -4.87 -9.32
C THR A 75 2.73 -5.00 -7.80
N TRP A 76 3.66 -4.35 -7.09
CA TRP A 76 3.66 -4.38 -5.63
C TRP A 76 2.51 -3.60 -5.00
N LEU A 77 2.08 -2.49 -5.62
CA LEU A 77 0.87 -1.78 -5.21
C LEU A 77 -0.36 -2.68 -5.33
N LEU A 78 -0.54 -3.38 -6.46
CA LEU A 78 -1.64 -4.33 -6.66
C LEU A 78 -1.68 -5.37 -5.56
N ARG A 79 -0.54 -6.02 -5.27
CA ARG A 79 -0.44 -7.05 -4.21
C ARG A 79 -0.90 -6.49 -2.86
N ARG A 80 -0.43 -5.30 -2.49
CA ARG A 80 -0.83 -4.65 -1.23
C ARG A 80 -2.32 -4.33 -1.20
N LEU A 81 -2.86 -3.72 -2.27
CA LEU A 81 -4.28 -3.37 -2.33
C LEU A 81 -5.19 -4.60 -2.39
N ALA A 82 -4.73 -5.69 -3.02
CA ALA A 82 -5.45 -6.97 -3.05
C ALA A 82 -5.56 -7.59 -1.64
N VAL A 83 -4.49 -7.55 -0.83
CA VAL A 83 -4.55 -7.95 0.59
C VAL A 83 -5.63 -7.16 1.33
N VAL A 84 -5.63 -5.82 1.18
CA VAL A 84 -6.62 -4.95 1.82
C VAL A 84 -8.03 -5.30 1.35
N ALA A 85 -8.23 -5.49 0.06
CA ALA A 85 -9.54 -5.83 -0.52
C ALA A 85 -10.05 -7.21 -0.09
N VAL A 86 -9.17 -8.19 0.14
CA VAL A 86 -9.56 -9.51 0.68
C VAL A 86 -9.92 -9.40 2.16
N ALA A 87 -9.12 -8.68 2.95
CA ALA A 87 -9.36 -8.51 4.39
C ALA A 87 -10.58 -7.63 4.71
N HIS A 88 -10.88 -6.66 3.85
CA HIS A 88 -11.96 -5.69 4.02
C HIS A 88 -12.80 -5.57 2.74
N PRO A 89 -13.65 -6.57 2.42
CA PRO A 89 -14.42 -6.59 1.17
C PRO A 89 -15.34 -5.37 1.00
N ASP A 90 -15.91 -4.87 2.10
CA ASP A 90 -16.86 -3.75 2.12
C ASP A 90 -16.19 -2.37 2.04
N GLY A 91 -14.86 -2.33 2.09
CA GLY A 91 -14.09 -1.10 1.98
C GLY A 91 -13.12 -0.87 3.12
N HIS A 92 -11.95 -0.33 2.78
CA HIS A 92 -10.96 0.13 3.75
C HIS A 92 -10.32 1.43 3.28
N ARG A 93 -10.18 2.38 4.20
CA ARG A 93 -9.58 3.69 3.96
C ARG A 93 -8.07 3.60 4.13
N LEU A 94 -7.33 4.01 3.11
CA LEU A 94 -5.87 4.04 3.12
C LEU A 94 -5.36 5.46 2.92
N ASP A 95 -4.41 5.88 3.74
CA ASP A 95 -3.61 7.06 3.45
C ASP A 95 -2.61 6.75 2.31
N VAL A 96 -2.64 7.57 1.27
CA VAL A 96 -1.82 7.43 0.07
C VAL A 96 -0.34 7.63 0.38
N ARG A 97 0.02 8.58 1.24
CA ARG A 97 1.42 8.88 1.57
C ARG A 97 2.02 7.77 2.42
N ASP A 98 1.30 7.29 3.42
CA ASP A 98 1.75 6.19 4.28
C ASP A 98 1.91 4.91 3.47
N THR A 99 0.93 4.60 2.62
CA THR A 99 0.98 3.43 1.75
C THR A 99 2.16 3.49 0.79
N ALA A 100 2.40 4.65 0.19
CA ALA A 100 3.51 4.86 -0.73
C ALA A 100 4.87 4.81 0.01
N THR A 101 4.93 5.26 1.26
CA THR A 101 6.14 5.20 2.10
C THR A 101 6.49 3.75 2.38
N ALA A 102 5.48 2.97 2.76
CA ALA A 102 5.62 1.54 3.02
C ALA A 102 5.91 0.72 1.75
N LEU A 103 5.70 1.26 0.55
CA LEU A 103 6.12 0.69 -0.74
C LEU A 103 7.53 1.15 -1.17
N GLY A 104 8.22 1.97 -0.37
CA GLY A 104 9.55 2.49 -0.72
C GLY A 104 9.53 3.55 -1.83
N LEU A 105 8.39 4.20 -2.08
CA LEU A 105 8.28 5.27 -3.07
C LEU A 105 8.84 6.56 -2.46
N GLY A 106 9.86 7.14 -3.11
CA GLY A 106 10.86 8.08 -2.55
C GLY A 106 10.39 9.38 -1.86
N GLY A 107 11.20 10.44 -1.96
CA GLY A 107 11.12 11.65 -1.12
C GLY A 107 9.80 12.43 -1.16
N ASP A 108 9.62 13.32 -0.19
CA ASP A 108 8.33 13.91 0.19
C ASP A 108 7.60 14.65 -0.93
N ALA A 109 8.31 15.17 -1.93
CA ALA A 109 7.73 15.89 -3.05
C ALA A 109 7.12 14.98 -4.15
N GLY A 110 7.52 13.70 -4.24
CA GLY A 110 7.20 12.84 -5.39
C GLY A 110 6.41 11.57 -5.09
N ARG A 111 6.24 11.23 -3.81
CA ARG A 111 5.69 9.96 -3.36
C ARG A 111 4.23 9.74 -3.78
N ALA A 112 3.36 10.70 -3.49
CA ALA A 112 1.96 10.64 -3.90
C ALA A 112 1.81 10.58 -5.44
N ALA A 113 2.68 11.26 -6.18
CA ALA A 113 2.70 11.20 -7.64
C ALA A 113 3.12 9.80 -8.15
N ALA A 114 4.12 9.16 -7.52
CA ALA A 114 4.53 7.80 -7.86
C ALA A 114 3.43 6.77 -7.58
N PHE A 115 2.76 6.90 -6.43
CA PHE A 115 1.59 6.10 -6.10
C PHE A 115 0.47 6.28 -7.14
N ASN A 116 0.12 7.53 -7.44
CA ASN A 116 -0.96 7.82 -8.39
C ASN A 116 -0.63 7.31 -9.79
N ARG A 117 0.62 7.42 -10.26
CA ARG A 117 1.03 6.81 -11.55
C ARG A 117 0.89 5.30 -11.54
N ALA A 118 1.27 4.64 -10.45
CA ALA A 118 1.12 3.20 -10.30
C ALA A 118 -0.36 2.78 -10.27
N LEU A 119 -1.19 3.50 -9.52
CA LEU A 119 -2.63 3.27 -9.47
C LEU A 119 -3.30 3.49 -10.83
N GLN A 120 -2.98 4.58 -11.53
CA GLN A 120 -3.47 4.85 -12.88
C GLN A 120 -3.05 3.75 -13.86
N ARG A 121 -1.86 3.18 -13.68
CA ARG A 121 -1.41 2.03 -14.46
C ARG A 121 -2.26 0.79 -14.20
N LEU A 122 -2.59 0.50 -12.94
CA LEU A 122 -3.54 -0.58 -12.60
C LEU A 122 -4.90 -0.36 -13.25
N VAL A 123 -5.40 0.88 -13.29
CA VAL A 123 -6.64 1.23 -13.98
C VAL A 123 -6.53 1.00 -15.49
N MET A 124 -5.45 1.47 -16.11
CA MET A 124 -5.20 1.31 -17.54
C MET A 124 -5.13 -0.15 -17.98
N PHE A 125 -4.58 -1.03 -17.13
CA PHE A 125 -4.51 -2.47 -17.39
C PHE A 125 -5.73 -3.26 -16.87
N GLY A 126 -6.76 -2.57 -16.38
CA GLY A 126 -8.01 -3.19 -15.94
C GLY A 126 -7.91 -4.00 -14.64
N LEU A 127 -6.89 -3.75 -13.82
CA LEU A 127 -6.67 -4.39 -12.52
C LEU A 127 -7.26 -3.58 -11.35
N ALA A 128 -7.58 -2.33 -11.61
CA ALA A 128 -8.34 -1.45 -10.73
C ALA A 128 -9.40 -0.70 -11.52
N ARG A 129 -10.44 -0.20 -10.84
CA ARG A 129 -11.39 0.76 -11.42
C ARG A 129 -11.94 1.70 -10.36
N HIS A 130 -12.33 2.90 -10.75
CA HIS A 130 -13.05 3.81 -9.87
C HIS A 130 -14.52 3.39 -9.78
N VAL A 131 -15.09 3.35 -8.57
CA VAL A 131 -16.51 3.05 -8.30
C VAL A 131 -16.95 3.91 -7.11
N ASP A 132 -17.92 4.79 -7.29
CA ASP A 132 -18.58 5.56 -6.22
C ASP A 132 -17.63 6.19 -5.18
N GLY A 133 -16.55 6.81 -5.66
CA GLY A 133 -15.54 7.44 -4.80
C GLY A 133 -14.53 6.49 -4.14
N ALA A 134 -14.62 5.19 -4.44
CA ALA A 134 -13.65 4.16 -4.08
C ALA A 134 -12.87 3.64 -5.30
N ILE A 135 -11.83 2.87 -5.02
CA ILE A 135 -11.07 2.08 -5.99
C ILE A 135 -11.40 0.61 -5.75
N ALA A 136 -12.04 -0.01 -6.73
CA ALA A 136 -12.27 -1.45 -6.73
C ALA A 136 -11.05 -2.18 -7.32
N ILE A 137 -10.53 -3.17 -6.59
CA ILE A 137 -9.30 -3.89 -6.92
C ILE A 137 -9.58 -5.34 -7.26
N ARG A 138 -8.97 -5.84 -8.35
CA ARG A 138 -8.98 -7.26 -8.68
C ARG A 138 -8.06 -8.03 -7.74
N THR A 139 -8.62 -9.00 -7.03
CA THR A 139 -7.85 -9.99 -6.26
C THR A 139 -7.49 -11.21 -7.10
N VAL A 140 -8.20 -11.41 -8.22
CA VAL A 140 -7.88 -12.40 -9.25
C VAL A 140 -7.60 -11.64 -10.55
N VAL A 141 -6.40 -11.84 -11.07
CA VAL A 141 -5.83 -11.15 -12.23
C VAL A 141 -6.05 -12.00 -13.47
N PRO A 142 -6.54 -11.45 -14.59
CA PRO A 142 -6.73 -12.23 -15.80
C PRO A 142 -5.38 -12.73 -16.36
N PRO A 143 -5.38 -13.85 -17.12
CA PRO A 143 -4.22 -14.24 -17.92
C PRO A 143 -3.82 -13.10 -18.87
N LEU A 144 -2.53 -12.99 -19.18
CA LEU A 144 -2.08 -12.00 -20.15
C LEU A 144 -2.72 -12.25 -21.51
N SER A 145 -3.18 -11.16 -22.14
CA SER A 145 -3.55 -11.20 -23.55
C SER A 145 -2.32 -11.54 -24.41
N MET A 146 -2.53 -12.20 -25.55
CA MET A 146 -1.46 -12.49 -26.53
C MET A 146 -0.67 -11.25 -26.92
N ARG A 147 -1.31 -10.09 -27.00
CA ARG A 147 -0.67 -8.80 -27.31
C ARG A 147 0.32 -8.33 -26.24
N HIS A 148 0.05 -8.63 -24.96
CA HIS A 148 0.99 -8.31 -23.88
C HIS A 148 2.09 -9.36 -23.80
N LEU A 149 1.73 -10.64 -23.97
CA LEU A 149 2.68 -11.74 -23.97
C LEU A 149 3.76 -11.57 -25.04
N SER A 150 3.39 -11.16 -26.25
CA SER A 150 4.31 -10.98 -27.38
C SER A 150 5.37 -9.89 -27.16
N ARG A 151 5.26 -9.09 -26.09
CA ARG A 151 6.24 -8.06 -25.70
C ARG A 151 7.24 -8.55 -24.66
N LEU A 152 6.98 -9.72 -24.06
CA LEU A 152 7.91 -10.35 -23.13
C LEU A 152 9.04 -11.05 -23.89
N PRO A 153 10.21 -11.27 -23.26
CA PRO A 153 11.26 -12.12 -23.82
C PRO A 153 10.73 -13.50 -24.22
N GLU A 154 11.25 -14.10 -25.29
CA GLU A 154 10.80 -15.40 -25.80
C GLU A 154 10.72 -16.49 -24.72
N ARG A 155 11.70 -16.54 -23.81
CA ARG A 155 11.68 -17.47 -22.66
C ARG A 155 10.42 -17.35 -21.79
N LEU A 156 9.92 -16.13 -21.56
CA LEU A 156 8.71 -15.90 -20.78
C LEU A 156 7.45 -16.22 -21.59
N GLN A 157 7.50 -16.11 -22.92
CA GLN A 157 6.41 -16.54 -23.78
C GLN A 157 6.26 -18.07 -23.74
N SER A 158 7.38 -18.79 -23.85
CA SER A 158 7.41 -20.25 -23.74
C SER A 158 7.03 -20.73 -22.34
N ALA A 159 7.53 -20.07 -21.28
CA ALA A 159 7.15 -20.35 -19.90
C ALA A 159 5.64 -20.16 -19.66
N HIS A 160 5.02 -19.15 -20.27
CA HIS A 160 3.57 -18.93 -20.17
C HIS A 160 2.76 -20.05 -20.82
N ALA A 161 3.25 -20.62 -21.92
CA ALA A 161 2.61 -21.76 -22.58
C ALA A 161 2.57 -22.97 -21.64
N LEU A 162 3.69 -23.31 -20.99
CA LEU A 162 3.77 -24.40 -20.01
C LEU A 162 2.84 -24.18 -18.82
N TRP A 163 2.69 -22.93 -18.36
CA TRP A 163 1.78 -22.59 -17.27
C TRP A 163 0.31 -22.83 -17.64
N ASN A 164 -0.08 -22.64 -18.91
CA ASN A 164 -1.46 -22.91 -19.35
C ASN A 164 -1.74 -24.41 -19.49
N ASP A 165 -0.70 -25.24 -19.62
CA ASP A 165 -0.79 -26.70 -19.64
C ASP A 165 -0.77 -27.28 -18.20
N ASP A 166 -0.96 -26.42 -17.19
CA ASP A 166 -0.91 -26.71 -15.74
C ASP A 166 0.45 -27.21 -15.22
N ASP A 167 1.54 -26.99 -15.98
CA ASP A 167 2.92 -27.30 -15.56
C ASP A 167 3.65 -26.03 -15.07
N GLU A 168 3.26 -25.57 -13.88
CA GLU A 168 3.87 -24.40 -13.23
C GLU A 168 5.36 -24.61 -12.95
N HIS A 169 5.80 -25.83 -12.63
CA HIS A 169 7.19 -26.12 -12.31
C HIS A 169 8.10 -25.99 -13.54
N ALA A 170 7.71 -26.59 -14.67
CA ALA A 170 8.43 -26.43 -15.92
C ALA A 170 8.37 -24.97 -16.41
N GLY A 171 7.22 -24.30 -16.24
CA GLY A 171 7.07 -22.87 -16.53
C GLY A 171 8.05 -22.01 -15.74
N LEU A 172 8.22 -22.27 -14.45
CA LEU A 172 9.18 -21.59 -13.58
C LEU A 172 10.63 -21.83 -14.03
N ALA A 173 10.99 -23.08 -14.27
CA ALA A 173 12.32 -23.44 -14.75
C ALA A 173 12.64 -22.69 -16.05
N MET A 174 11.70 -22.65 -17.00
CA MET A 174 11.86 -21.94 -18.26
C MET A 174 11.94 -20.41 -18.10
N ALA A 175 11.15 -19.82 -17.19
CA ALA A 175 11.12 -18.37 -16.98
C ALA A 175 12.47 -17.82 -16.48
N PHE A 176 13.11 -18.56 -15.58
CA PHE A 176 14.38 -18.20 -14.94
C PHE A 176 15.61 -18.85 -15.57
N GLY A 177 15.43 -19.78 -16.52
CA GLY A 177 16.52 -20.48 -17.19
C GLY A 177 17.20 -21.53 -16.30
N PHE A 178 16.45 -22.18 -15.42
CA PHE A 178 16.90 -23.34 -14.66
C PHE A 178 16.73 -24.62 -15.48
N ASP A 179 17.58 -25.61 -15.26
CA ASP A 179 17.30 -26.98 -15.71
C ASP A 179 16.13 -27.54 -14.89
N ALA A 180 15.03 -27.91 -15.56
CA ALA A 180 13.85 -28.47 -14.90
C ALA A 180 14.16 -29.79 -14.15
N ASP A 181 15.15 -30.55 -14.65
CA ASP A 181 15.63 -31.80 -14.06
C ASP A 181 16.56 -31.59 -12.84
N ALA A 182 16.95 -30.36 -12.50
CA ALA A 182 17.91 -30.09 -11.45
C ALA A 182 17.36 -30.22 -10.01
N GLY A 183 16.14 -30.76 -9.82
CA GLY A 183 15.58 -31.02 -8.49
C GLY A 183 15.34 -29.76 -7.65
N VAL A 184 15.12 -28.60 -8.29
CA VAL A 184 14.78 -27.36 -7.58
C VAL A 184 13.33 -27.48 -7.08
N SER A 185 13.19 -27.82 -5.79
CA SER A 185 11.93 -27.73 -5.06
C SER A 185 11.62 -26.25 -4.83
N VAL A 186 10.80 -25.67 -5.71
CA VAL A 186 10.18 -24.37 -5.45
C VAL A 186 9.08 -24.63 -4.42
N VAL A 187 9.39 -24.35 -3.15
CA VAL A 187 8.43 -24.48 -2.06
C VAL A 187 7.34 -23.43 -2.26
N ALA A 188 6.17 -23.84 -2.76
CA ALA A 188 4.95 -23.04 -2.69
C ALA A 188 4.56 -22.88 -1.21
N SER A 189 4.40 -21.63 -0.75
CA SER A 189 3.83 -21.31 0.58
C SER A 189 2.45 -20.71 0.41
#